data_AF-A0A376RGX5-F1
#
_entry.id   AF-A0A376RGX5-F1
#
_cell.length_a   1.000
_cell.length_b   1.000
_cell.length_c   1.000
_cell.angle_alpha   90.00
_cell.angle_beta   90.00
_cell.angle_gamma   90.00
#
_symmetry.space_group_name_H-M   'P 1'
#
loop_
_entity.id
_entity.type
_entity.pdbx_description
1 polymer ?
#
loop_
_entity_poly.entity_id
_entity_poly.type
_entity_poly.pdbx_seq_one_letter_code
_entity_poly.pdbx_strand_id
1 'polypeptide(L)'
;MVTGSHIPFDRNGLKFYRPDGEITKEDELAIINSEYTFSPVDVLPHLETSTQGADYYLERYVSLFNPEILKGKRIGVYEHSSAGRDLYAPLFNQMGAEVISLGRSDEFVPIDTEAVSDEDRILAREWSKKYNLDAISQQMAMVIVL
;
A
#
# COMPACT_ATOMS: atom_id res chain seq x y z
N MET A 1 6.36 4.57 -10.92
CA MET A 1 5.08 4.32 -10.21
C MET A 1 4.05 5.35 -10.69
N VAL A 2 2.87 4.93 -11.13
CA VAL A 2 1.77 5.85 -11.49
C VAL A 2 0.85 5.98 -10.28
N THR A 3 0.82 7.15 -9.65
CA THR A 3 0.03 7.40 -8.44
C THR A 3 -0.06 8.89 -8.12
N GLY A 4 -1.24 9.35 -7.72
CA GLY A 4 -1.45 10.68 -7.11
C GLY A 4 -1.03 10.74 -5.63
N SER A 5 -0.71 9.61 -4.99
CA SER A 5 -0.42 9.53 -3.56
C SER A 5 -1.60 10.01 -2.71
N HIS A 6 -1.55 11.21 -2.12
CA HIS A 6 -2.59 11.79 -1.26
C HIS A 6 -3.29 13.02 -1.88
N ILE A 7 -3.01 13.35 -3.15
CA ILE A 7 -3.58 14.53 -3.81
C ILE A 7 -5.07 14.34 -4.19
N PRO A 8 -5.81 15.42 -4.51
CA PRO A 8 -7.22 15.33 -4.88
C PRO A 8 -7.54 14.37 -6.03
N PHE A 9 -8.78 13.87 -6.06
CA PHE A 9 -9.25 12.81 -6.96
C PHE A 9 -9.20 13.17 -8.46
N ASP A 10 -9.23 14.45 -8.80
CA ASP A 10 -9.15 14.94 -10.18
C ASP A 10 -7.69 15.05 -10.70
N ARG A 11 -6.71 14.55 -9.94
CA ARG A 11 -5.28 14.62 -10.25
C ARG A 11 -4.60 13.26 -10.15
N ASN A 12 -3.47 13.13 -10.85
CA ASN A 12 -2.61 11.96 -10.79
C ASN A 12 -1.13 12.39 -10.86
N GLY A 13 -0.20 11.44 -10.76
CA GLY A 13 1.22 11.72 -10.76
C GLY A 13 2.07 10.52 -11.18
N LEU A 14 3.35 10.81 -11.40
CA LEU A 14 4.39 9.83 -11.69
C LEU A 14 5.49 9.98 -10.64
N LYS A 15 5.88 8.86 -10.02
CA LYS A 15 7.11 8.78 -9.21
C LYS A 15 8.15 7.99 -9.98
N PHE A 16 9.30 8.60 -10.21
CA PHE A 16 10.41 8.01 -10.96
C PHE A 16 11.46 7.44 -10.01
N TYR A 17 12.06 6.33 -10.42
CA TYR A 17 13.09 5.64 -9.68
C TYR A 17 14.22 5.29 -10.64
N ARG A 18 15.44 5.45 -10.15
CA ARG A 18 16.66 4.91 -10.73
C ARG A 18 16.95 3.54 -10.10
N PRO A 19 17.86 2.73 -10.67
CA PRO A 19 18.24 1.45 -10.06
C PRO A 19 18.75 1.56 -8.61
N ASP A 20 19.24 2.74 -8.23
CA ASP A 20 19.79 3.06 -6.91
C ASP A 20 18.82 3.79 -5.96
N GLY A 21 17.60 4.14 -6.40
CA GLY A 21 16.60 4.76 -5.53
C GLY A 21 15.69 5.78 -6.20
N GLU A 22 15.14 6.71 -5.41
CA GLU A 22 14.36 7.84 -5.91
C GLU A 22 15.25 8.79 -6.73
N ILE A 23 14.66 9.46 -7.72
CA ILE A 23 15.36 10.50 -8.50
C ILE A 23 15.73 11.69 -7.62
N THR A 24 16.82 12.37 -7.95
CA THR A 24 17.25 13.59 -7.25
C THR A 24 16.57 14.85 -7.81
N LYS A 25 16.80 16.00 -7.17
CA LYS A 25 16.36 17.29 -7.71
C LYS A 25 17.10 17.67 -9.00
N GLU A 26 18.35 17.26 -9.15
CA GLU A 26 19.06 17.42 -10.43
C GLU A 26 18.42 16.56 -11.54
N ASP A 27 18.02 15.32 -11.23
CA ASP A 27 17.32 14.45 -12.19
C ASP A 27 15.96 15.07 -12.60
N GLU A 28 15.18 15.62 -11.65
CA GLU A 28 13.93 16.34 -11.97
C GLU A 28 14.15 17.46 -12.98
N LEU A 29 15.17 18.30 -12.75
CA LEU A 29 15.52 19.40 -13.65
C LEU A 29 15.98 18.89 -15.03
N ALA A 30 16.73 17.79 -15.06
CA ALA A 30 17.17 17.19 -16.32
C ALA A 30 16.00 16.63 -17.14
N ILE A 31 15.02 16.01 -16.48
CA ILE A 31 13.80 15.51 -17.14
C ILE A 31 12.98 16.68 -17.71
N ILE A 32 12.76 17.74 -16.91
CA ILE A 32 11.96 18.90 -17.32
C ILE A 32 12.60 19.63 -18.51
N ASN A 33 13.93 19.78 -18.50
CA ASN A 33 14.67 20.48 -19.54
C ASN A 33 15.10 19.57 -20.70
N SER A 34 14.59 18.34 -20.76
CA SER A 34 14.91 17.42 -21.84
C SER A 34 14.30 17.89 -23.16
N GLU A 35 15.11 18.01 -24.22
CA GLU A 35 14.65 18.34 -25.57
C GLU A 35 14.12 17.10 -26.35
N TYR A 36 13.73 16.04 -25.63
CA TYR A 36 13.31 14.79 -26.26
C TYR A 36 11.96 14.95 -26.98
N THR A 37 11.94 14.61 -28.27
CA THR A 37 10.71 14.58 -29.07
C THR A 37 10.14 13.15 -29.07
N PHE A 38 8.97 12.98 -28.46
CA PHE A 38 8.26 11.70 -28.52
C PHE A 38 7.60 11.53 -29.89
N SER A 39 7.74 10.33 -30.46
CA SER A 39 6.91 9.93 -31.59
C SER A 39 5.52 9.54 -31.08
N PRO A 40 4.45 9.84 -31.84
CA PRO A 40 3.11 9.35 -31.51
C PRO A 40 3.12 7.82 -31.36
N VAL A 41 2.38 7.32 -30.37
CA VAL A 41 2.19 5.89 -30.17
C VAL A 41 0.82 5.53 -30.73
N ASP A 42 0.80 4.96 -31.94
CA ASP A 42 -0.44 4.58 -32.62
C ASP A 42 -1.02 3.26 -32.09
N VAL A 43 -0.14 2.37 -31.62
CA VAL A 43 -0.50 1.07 -31.05
C VAL A 43 0.14 0.95 -29.68
N LEU A 44 -0.69 0.90 -28.65
CA LEU A 44 -0.21 0.63 -27.29
C LEU A 44 0.24 -0.82 -27.19
N PRO A 45 1.41 -1.10 -26.59
CA PRO A 45 1.83 -2.47 -26.36
C PRO A 45 0.86 -3.17 -25.40
N HIS A 46 0.69 -4.48 -25.58
CA HIS A 46 0.02 -5.30 -24.57
C HIS A 46 0.86 -5.28 -23.29
N LEU A 47 0.21 -5.01 -22.16
CA LEU A 47 0.85 -5.01 -20.85
C LEU A 47 0.55 -6.34 -20.15
N GLU A 48 1.60 -7.02 -19.72
CA GLU A 48 1.49 -8.22 -18.90
C GLU A 48 1.68 -7.85 -17.43
N THR A 49 0.86 -8.44 -16.55
CA THR A 49 1.03 -8.29 -15.11
C THR A 49 2.17 -9.20 -14.62
N SER A 50 2.94 -8.70 -13.65
CA SER A 50 4.02 -9.46 -13.02
C SER A 50 3.88 -9.40 -11.50
N THR A 51 3.97 -10.56 -10.84
CA THR A 51 3.92 -10.67 -9.38
C THR A 51 5.27 -10.46 -8.72
N GLN A 52 6.38 -10.43 -9.48
CA GLN A 52 7.75 -10.43 -8.94
C GLN A 52 7.98 -9.35 -7.88
N GLY A 53 7.47 -8.13 -8.11
CA GLY A 53 7.60 -7.05 -7.12
C GLY A 53 6.87 -7.35 -5.80
N ALA A 54 5.69 -7.96 -5.87
CA ALA A 54 4.96 -8.41 -4.69
C ALA A 54 5.66 -9.57 -3.99
N ASP A 55 6.14 -10.55 -4.75
CA ASP A 55 6.83 -11.74 -4.21
C ASP A 55 8.10 -11.33 -3.46
N TYR A 56 8.95 -10.48 -4.05
CA TYR A 56 10.15 -9.96 -3.39
C TYR A 56 9.83 -9.07 -2.19
N TYR A 57 8.73 -8.32 -2.22
CA TYR A 57 8.28 -7.54 -1.07
C TYR A 57 7.91 -8.47 0.09
N LEU A 58 7.09 -9.50 -0.16
CA LEU A 58 6.71 -10.48 0.86
C LEU A 58 7.94 -11.21 1.43
N GLU A 59 8.80 -11.74 0.56
CA GLU A 59 10.03 -12.45 0.95
C GLU A 59 10.92 -11.57 1.84
N ARG A 60 11.13 -10.31 1.45
CA ARG A 60 11.92 -9.35 2.21
C ARG A 60 11.45 -9.27 3.66
N TYR A 61 10.15 -9.10 3.91
CA TYR A 61 9.66 -8.95 5.28
C TYR A 61 9.57 -10.26 6.04
N VAL A 62 9.12 -11.35 5.40
CA VAL A 62 9.03 -12.67 6.05
C VAL A 62 10.42 -13.16 6.48
N SER A 63 11.45 -12.95 5.66
CA SER A 63 12.82 -13.40 5.96
C SER A 63 13.46 -12.74 7.18
N LEU A 64 12.94 -11.58 7.62
CA LEU A 64 13.49 -10.84 8.76
C LEU A 64 13.05 -11.40 10.11
N PHE A 65 11.99 -12.22 10.14
CA PHE A 65 11.34 -12.65 11.38
C PHE A 65 11.19 -14.17 11.45
N ASN A 66 10.98 -14.66 12.67
CA ASN A 66 10.54 -16.04 12.87
C ASN A 66 9.11 -16.21 12.29
N PRO A 67 8.82 -17.29 11.53
CA PRO A 67 7.48 -17.54 10.96
C PRO A 67 6.31 -17.58 11.97
N GLU A 68 6.58 -17.71 13.27
CA GLU A 68 5.55 -17.71 14.31
C GLU A 68 5.57 -16.46 15.21
N ILE A 69 6.27 -15.38 14.80
CA ILE A 69 6.41 -14.17 15.63
C ILE A 69 5.07 -13.53 16.00
N LEU A 70 4.03 -13.72 15.19
CA LEU A 70 2.67 -13.22 15.42
C LEU A 70 1.69 -14.33 15.86
N LYS A 71 2.19 -15.49 16.29
CA LYS A 71 1.33 -16.60 16.72
C LYS A 71 0.38 -16.18 17.83
N GLY A 72 -0.90 -16.51 17.63
CA GLY A 72 -1.97 -16.16 18.55
C GLY A 72 -2.42 -14.69 18.48
N LYS A 73 -1.93 -13.92 17.51
CA LYS A 73 -2.40 -12.56 17.24
C LYS A 73 -3.49 -12.55 16.19
N ARG A 74 -4.54 -11.78 16.44
CA ARG A 74 -5.62 -11.50 15.48
C ARG A 74 -5.44 -10.09 14.95
N ILE A 75 -5.15 -9.96 13.66
CA ILE A 75 -4.84 -8.67 13.02
C ILE A 75 -5.94 -8.35 12.01
N GLY A 76 -6.57 -7.19 12.17
CA GLY A 76 -7.43 -6.62 11.13
C GLY A 76 -6.58 -5.94 10.07
N VAL A 77 -6.82 -6.21 8.80
CA VAL A 77 -6.26 -5.44 7.68
C VAL A 77 -7.37 -4.58 7.11
N TYR A 78 -7.31 -3.27 7.34
CA TYR A 78 -8.22 -2.32 6.71
C TYR A 78 -7.76 -2.09 5.27
N GLU A 79 -8.51 -2.65 4.32
CA GLU A 79 -8.10 -2.76 2.93
C GLU A 79 -8.43 -1.51 2.12
N HIS A 80 -9.63 -0.94 2.31
CA HIS A 80 -10.15 0.16 1.51
C HIS A 80 -9.83 -0.03 0.01
N SER A 81 -9.15 0.94 -0.59
CA SER A 81 -8.57 0.88 -1.95
C SER A 81 -7.04 0.91 -1.94
N SER A 82 -6.40 0.44 -0.87
CA SER A 82 -4.95 0.36 -0.74
C SER A 82 -4.34 -0.47 -1.87
N ALA A 83 -3.26 0.05 -2.48
CA ALA A 83 -2.50 -0.70 -3.50
C ALA A 83 -1.88 -1.99 -2.95
N GLY A 84 -1.64 -2.07 -1.63
CA GLY A 84 -1.06 -3.24 -0.97
C GLY A 84 -2.08 -4.16 -0.30
N ARG A 85 -3.40 -3.90 -0.46
CA ARG A 85 -4.47 -4.60 0.29
C ARG A 85 -4.39 -6.12 0.19
N ASP A 86 -3.99 -6.64 -0.97
CA ASP A 86 -3.90 -8.08 -1.22
C ASP A 86 -2.58 -8.69 -0.75
N LEU A 87 -1.61 -7.88 -0.29
CA LEU A 87 -0.29 -8.32 0.18
C LEU A 87 -0.22 -8.48 1.70
N TYR A 88 -0.94 -7.65 2.45
CA TYR A 88 -0.78 -7.61 3.91
C TYR A 88 -1.33 -8.85 4.60
N ALA A 89 -2.47 -9.39 4.16
CA ALA A 89 -3.00 -10.60 4.74
C ALA A 89 -2.08 -11.82 4.53
N PRO A 90 -1.60 -12.12 3.30
CA PRO A 90 -0.57 -13.13 3.10
C PRO A 90 0.70 -12.91 3.93
N LEU A 91 1.15 -11.66 4.08
CA LEU A 91 2.34 -11.33 4.86
C LEU A 91 2.15 -11.70 6.34
N PHE A 92 1.10 -11.21 6.99
CA PHE A 92 0.85 -11.47 8.40
C PHE A 92 0.50 -12.94 8.68
N ASN A 93 -0.22 -13.61 7.78
CA ASN A 93 -0.50 -15.05 7.89
C ASN A 93 0.80 -15.87 7.86
N GLN A 94 1.76 -15.55 6.97
CA GLN A 94 3.07 -16.21 6.92
C GLN A 94 3.90 -16.01 8.19
N MET A 95 3.61 -14.96 8.96
CA MET A 95 4.23 -14.66 10.25
C MET A 95 3.42 -15.21 11.45
N GLY A 96 2.39 -16.02 11.19
CA GLY A 96 1.64 -16.76 12.19
C GLY A 96 0.41 -16.06 12.77
N ALA A 97 0.02 -14.89 12.25
CA ALA A 97 -1.19 -14.20 12.68
C ALA A 97 -2.45 -14.84 12.08
N GLU A 98 -3.58 -14.70 12.77
CA GLU A 98 -4.91 -14.82 12.17
C GLU A 98 -5.31 -13.45 11.60
N VAL A 99 -5.53 -13.36 10.29
CA VAL A 99 -5.85 -12.09 9.63
C VAL A 99 -7.33 -11.99 9.26
N ILE A 100 -7.90 -10.81 9.48
CA ILE A 100 -9.29 -10.48 9.12
C ILE A 100 -9.27 -9.27 8.18
N SER A 101 -9.73 -9.45 6.95
CA SER A 101 -9.91 -8.36 5.98
C SER A 101 -11.11 -7.48 6.36
N LEU A 102 -10.90 -6.16 6.34
CA LEU A 102 -11.89 -5.16 6.76
C LEU A 102 -12.06 -4.09 5.67
N GLY A 103 -13.31 -3.65 5.46
CA GLY A 103 -13.60 -2.41 4.75
C GLY A 103 -13.04 -2.30 3.32
N ARG A 104 -13.03 -3.40 2.54
CA ARG A 104 -12.62 -3.36 1.14
C ARG A 104 -13.58 -2.49 0.32
N SER A 105 -13.03 -1.65 -0.55
CA SER A 105 -13.78 -0.79 -1.46
C SER A 105 -13.27 -0.95 -2.89
N ASP A 106 -14.18 -1.03 -3.85
CA ASP A 106 -13.84 -0.96 -5.28
C ASP A 106 -13.70 0.48 -5.77
N GLU A 107 -14.16 1.45 -4.98
CA GLU A 107 -13.97 2.89 -5.19
C GLU A 107 -12.71 3.40 -4.49
N PHE A 108 -12.05 4.40 -5.08
CA PHE A 108 -10.90 5.06 -4.45
C PHE A 108 -11.32 5.77 -3.16
N VAL A 109 -10.57 5.54 -2.08
CA VAL A 109 -10.80 6.07 -0.74
C VAL A 109 -9.53 6.83 -0.35
N PRO A 110 -9.56 8.17 -0.32
CA PRO A 110 -8.42 8.95 0.12
C PRO A 110 -8.25 8.79 1.63
N ILE A 111 -7.18 8.11 2.04
CA ILE A 111 -6.80 8.00 3.46
C ILE A 111 -5.65 8.96 3.73
N ASP A 112 -5.90 9.91 4.62
CA ASP A 112 -4.87 10.75 5.21
C ASP A 112 -4.49 10.19 6.58
N THR A 113 -3.28 9.61 6.68
CA THR A 113 -2.78 9.06 7.93
C THR A 113 -2.40 10.13 8.95
N GLU A 114 -2.24 11.40 8.53
CA GLU A 114 -1.98 12.54 9.42
C GLU A 114 -3.29 13.12 9.98
N ALA A 115 -4.42 12.87 9.32
CA ALA A 115 -5.74 13.37 9.69
C ALA A 115 -6.83 12.27 9.61
N VAL A 116 -6.66 11.20 10.40
CA VAL A 116 -7.61 10.07 10.45
C VAL A 116 -9.02 10.56 10.79
N SER A 117 -9.99 10.22 9.95
CA SER A 117 -11.38 10.66 10.09
C SER A 117 -12.04 10.08 11.35
N ASP A 118 -13.03 10.78 11.91
CA ASP A 118 -13.79 10.24 13.05
C ASP A 118 -14.58 8.98 12.69
N GLU A 119 -14.99 8.84 11.42
CA GLU A 119 -15.66 7.65 10.89
C GLU A 119 -14.72 6.43 10.95
N ASP A 120 -13.48 6.55 10.45
CA ASP A 120 -12.49 5.47 10.51
C ASP A 120 -12.16 5.09 11.97
N ARG A 121 -12.12 6.09 12.89
CA ARG A 121 -11.91 5.84 14.32
C ARG A 121 -13.06 5.08 14.97
N ILE A 122 -14.29 5.32 14.53
CA ILE A 122 -15.47 4.58 15.01
C ILE A 122 -15.40 3.14 14.49
N LEU A 123 -15.21 2.97 13.18
CA LEU A 123 -15.08 1.66 12.54
C LEU A 123 -13.97 0.82 13.17
N ALA A 124 -12.80 1.39 13.44
CA ALA A 124 -11.69 0.70 14.09
C ALA A 124 -12.06 0.15 15.47
N ARG A 125 -12.79 0.92 16.29
CA ARG A 125 -13.25 0.46 17.62
C ARG A 125 -14.32 -0.62 17.50
N GLU A 126 -15.24 -0.49 16.55
CA GLU A 126 -16.28 -1.48 16.31
C GLU A 126 -15.69 -2.81 15.83
N TRP A 127 -14.78 -2.77 14.85
CA TRP A 127 -14.10 -3.96 14.34
C TRP A 127 -13.21 -4.62 15.39
N SER A 128 -12.45 -3.84 16.17
CA SER A 128 -11.63 -4.39 17.25
C SER A 128 -12.46 -5.19 18.25
N LYS A 129 -13.61 -4.66 18.69
CA LYS A 129 -14.53 -5.38 19.58
C LYS A 129 -15.20 -6.58 18.89
N LYS A 130 -15.76 -6.38 17.70
CA LYS A 130 -16.51 -7.40 16.95
C LYS A 130 -15.65 -8.62 16.64
N TYR A 131 -14.40 -8.40 16.29
CA TYR A 131 -13.49 -9.44 15.84
C TYR A 131 -12.37 -9.71 16.85
N ASN A 132 -12.44 -9.19 18.07
CA ASN A 132 -11.44 -9.38 19.13
C ASN A 132 -10.00 -9.23 18.59
N LEU A 133 -9.72 -8.10 17.92
CA LEU A 133 -8.46 -7.86 17.24
C LEU A 133 -7.41 -7.33 18.22
N ASP A 134 -6.18 -7.86 18.15
CA ASP A 134 -5.01 -7.31 18.84
C ASP A 134 -4.54 -6.00 18.20
N ALA A 135 -4.73 -5.85 16.89
CA ALA A 135 -4.34 -4.66 16.15
C ALA A 135 -5.15 -4.50 14.86
N ILE A 136 -5.23 -3.26 14.35
CA ILE A 136 -5.68 -2.97 12.99
C ILE A 136 -4.53 -2.31 12.24
N SER A 137 -4.15 -2.89 11.12
CA SER A 137 -3.17 -2.34 10.18
C SER A 137 -3.89 -1.73 8.99
N GLN A 138 -3.47 -0.54 8.62
CA GLN A 138 -3.77 0.10 7.33
C GLN A 138 -2.47 0.49 6.64
N GLN A 139 -2.53 0.89 5.37
CA GLN A 139 -1.36 1.20 4.57
C GLN A 139 -0.38 2.16 5.30
N MET A 140 0.80 1.63 5.64
CA MET A 140 1.91 2.26 6.40
C MET A 140 1.56 3.16 7.61
N ALA A 141 0.47 2.85 8.33
CA ALA A 141 0.29 3.33 9.70
C ALA A 141 -0.32 2.20 10.54
N MET A 142 0.46 1.65 11.49
CA MET A 142 -0.12 0.84 12.57
C MET A 142 -0.84 1.80 13.52
N VAL A 143 -2.17 1.79 13.46
CA VAL A 143 -2.98 2.44 14.51
C VAL A 143 -3.08 1.43 15.66
N ILE A 144 -2.32 1.67 16.74
CA ILE A 144 -2.47 0.89 17.97
C ILE A 144 -3.82 1.27 18.58
N VAL A 145 -4.75 0.32 18.60
CA VAL A 145 -6.04 0.48 19.26
C VAL A 145 -5.81 0.36 20.76
N LEU A 146 -5.98 1.47 21.50
CA LEU A 146 -6.03 1.50 22.96
C LEU A 146 -7.49 1.41 23.44
#